data_AF-A0A1A8H5W6-F1
#
_entry.id   AF-A0A1A8H5W6-F1
#
_cell.length_a   1.000
_cell.length_b   1.000
_cell.length_c   1.000
_cell.angle_alpha   90.00
_cell.angle_beta   90.00
_cell.angle_gamma   90.00
#
_symmetry.space_group_name_H-M   'P 1'
#
loop_
_entity.id
_entity.type
_entity.pdbx_description
1 polymer ?
#
loop_
_entity_poly.entity_id
_entity_poly.type
_entity_poly.pdbx_seq_one_letter_code
_entity_poly.pdbx_strand_id
1 'polypeptide(L)'
;LLPLKTETIRDEEGESSQEEGEEPPPASPAGKKSPGSGVTSITPPLCEEEDEDCSRSDGRSQREKPALGEMLLCLTGRCPHPYEVYGCYCGQEGGGLPLDQLDRCCFFHRCCLRQISSMGCRSDRKLSAHVSCENNRPRCQGVSLCDKLQCVCDRTTAECMAAAPFNHSLQQQQCRGPMPPCRWASRPLRAPPRS
;
A
#
# COMPACT_ATOMS: atom_id res chain seq x y z
N LEU A 1 43.54 6.57 23.55
CA LEU A 1 43.40 7.76 24.42
C LEU A 1 43.25 9.00 23.53
N LEU A 2 42.50 9.98 24.04
CA LEU A 2 42.06 11.28 23.50
C LEU A 2 43.11 12.12 22.71
N PRO A 3 42.72 13.17 21.93
CA PRO A 3 41.57 14.06 22.20
C PRO A 3 40.62 14.45 21.05
N LEU A 4 39.50 15.02 21.51
CA LEU A 4 38.43 15.67 20.76
C LEU A 4 38.87 17.01 20.16
N LYS A 5 38.18 17.47 19.12
CA LYS A 5 38.00 18.90 18.82
C LYS A 5 36.52 19.22 18.67
N THR A 6 36.01 19.99 19.62
CA THR A 6 34.74 20.71 19.57
C THR A 6 34.94 22.03 18.84
N GLU A 7 34.01 22.40 17.97
CA GLU A 7 33.83 23.78 17.50
C GLU A 7 32.40 24.21 17.88
N THR A 8 32.28 25.39 18.47
CA THR A 8 31.04 26.05 18.93
C THR A 8 30.85 27.34 18.10
N ILE A 9 29.73 28.09 18.26
CA ILE A 9 29.36 29.41 17.68
C ILE A 9 28.32 29.28 16.54
N ARG A 10 27.19 30.02 16.52
CA ARG A 10 26.57 30.98 17.48
C ARG A 10 25.06 31.04 17.22
N ASP A 11 24.30 31.38 18.26
CA ASP A 11 22.93 31.85 18.19
C ASP A 11 22.87 33.31 17.69
N GLU A 12 21.80 33.68 16.98
CA GLU A 12 21.36 35.06 16.74
C GLU A 12 19.84 35.09 16.95
N GLU A 13 19.39 35.81 17.97
CA GLU A 13 17.97 36.06 18.22
C GLU A 13 17.46 37.26 17.40
N GLY A 14 16.20 37.20 16.98
CA GLY A 14 15.48 38.32 16.35
C GLY A 14 14.00 38.25 16.75
N GLU A 15 13.51 39.29 17.42
CA GLU A 15 12.36 39.22 18.34
C GLU A 15 11.16 40.09 17.90
N SER A 16 9.94 39.56 18.12
CA SER A 16 8.60 40.24 18.21
C SER A 16 8.07 41.04 16.99
N SER A 17 6.77 41.34 16.79
CA SER A 17 5.53 41.27 17.62
C SER A 17 4.33 40.86 16.71
N GLN A 18 3.30 40.11 17.16
CA GLN A 18 1.98 40.57 17.68
C GLN A 18 1.35 41.81 16.99
N GLU A 19 0.03 41.94 16.74
CA GLU A 19 -1.16 41.04 16.82
C GLU A 19 -2.37 41.76 16.12
N GLU A 20 -3.50 41.06 15.98
CA GLU A 20 -4.92 41.52 15.93
C GLU A 20 -5.68 41.42 14.59
N GLY A 21 -6.93 40.92 14.65
CA GLY A 21 -7.96 41.08 13.59
C GLY A 21 -8.88 39.87 13.35
N GLU A 22 -10.11 39.91 13.89
CA GLU A 22 -11.11 38.84 13.84
C GLU A 22 -12.35 39.19 12.98
N GLU A 23 -12.82 38.27 12.12
CA GLU A 23 -14.27 38.06 11.83
C GLU A 23 -14.51 36.77 10.98
N PRO A 24 -15.63 36.03 11.18
CA PRO A 24 -15.92 34.79 10.44
C PRO A 24 -16.88 34.99 9.24
N PRO A 25 -16.75 34.21 8.15
CA PRO A 25 -17.68 34.28 7.02
C PRO A 25 -19.05 33.63 7.32
N PRO A 26 -20.16 34.18 6.79
CA PRO A 26 -21.52 33.72 7.08
C PRO A 26 -21.97 32.47 6.29
N ALA A 27 -23.08 31.88 6.74
CA ALA A 27 -23.64 30.62 6.26
C ALA A 27 -24.33 30.67 4.87
N SER A 28 -24.45 29.50 4.25
CA SER A 28 -25.07 29.24 2.94
C SER A 28 -26.56 29.58 2.83
N PRO A 29 -27.05 29.82 1.60
CA PRO A 29 -28.39 29.41 1.18
C PRO A 29 -28.37 28.32 0.11
N ALA A 30 -29.45 27.54 0.03
CA ALA A 30 -29.56 26.37 -0.86
C ALA A 30 -30.25 26.67 -2.20
N GLY A 31 -29.79 25.98 -3.25
CA GLY A 31 -30.64 25.39 -4.30
C GLY A 31 -31.22 26.27 -5.42
N LYS A 32 -30.86 25.94 -6.67
CA LYS A 32 -31.74 25.94 -7.86
C LYS A 32 -31.15 25.05 -8.97
N LYS A 33 -31.97 24.66 -9.95
CA LYS A 33 -31.82 23.41 -10.73
C LYS A 33 -31.83 23.67 -12.26
N SER A 34 -31.27 22.72 -13.03
CA SER A 34 -31.46 22.48 -14.48
C SER A 34 -30.71 23.39 -15.48
N PRO A 35 -30.55 23.00 -16.76
CA PRO A 35 -30.28 21.63 -17.27
C PRO A 35 -29.18 21.53 -18.37
N GLY A 36 -28.58 20.34 -18.48
CA GLY A 36 -28.02 19.67 -19.67
C GLY A 36 -27.45 20.43 -20.89
N SER A 37 -26.19 20.12 -21.22
CA SER A 37 -25.78 19.85 -22.60
C SER A 37 -24.62 18.84 -22.61
N GLY A 38 -24.63 17.90 -23.57
CA GLY A 38 -23.74 16.74 -23.56
C GLY A 38 -22.42 16.95 -24.30
N VAL A 39 -21.34 16.36 -23.77
CA VAL A 39 -20.15 15.97 -24.54
C VAL A 39 -19.87 14.50 -24.22
N THR A 40 -19.87 13.65 -25.25
CA THR A 40 -19.52 12.24 -25.18
C THR A 40 -18.01 12.09 -25.08
N SER A 41 -17.48 12.08 -23.85
CA SER A 41 -16.14 11.57 -23.57
C SER A 41 -16.22 10.06 -23.35
N ILE A 42 -15.46 9.30 -24.13
CA ILE A 42 -15.31 7.85 -23.94
C ILE A 42 -14.36 7.64 -22.76
N THR A 43 -14.92 7.53 -21.55
CA THR A 43 -14.18 7.16 -20.34
C THR A 43 -13.78 5.68 -20.43
N PRO A 44 -12.52 5.29 -20.16
CA PRO A 44 -12.18 3.89 -19.98
C PRO A 44 -12.90 3.33 -18.74
N PRO A 45 -13.28 2.04 -18.71
CA PRO A 45 -14.22 1.53 -17.71
C PRO A 45 -13.64 1.61 -16.30
N LEU A 46 -14.26 2.47 -15.48
CA LEU A 46 -14.09 2.58 -14.04
C LEU A 46 -15.30 1.94 -13.38
N CYS A 47 -15.07 0.98 -12.49
CA CYS A 47 -15.99 0.50 -11.44
C CYS A 47 -17.50 0.47 -11.78
N GLU A 48 -17.92 -0.50 -12.58
CA GLU A 48 -19.32 -0.96 -12.79
C GLU A 48 -19.24 -2.50 -12.87
N GLU A 49 -19.99 -3.35 -12.17
CA GLU A 49 -20.96 -3.22 -11.05
C GLU A 49 -20.54 -4.26 -9.97
N GLU A 50 -21.03 -4.32 -8.72
CA GLU A 50 -22.09 -3.62 -8.00
C GLU A 50 -21.52 -2.95 -6.70
N ASP A 51 -22.36 -2.60 -5.72
CA ASP A 51 -22.04 -1.91 -4.46
C ASP A 51 -20.97 -2.56 -3.53
N GLU A 52 -19.77 -1.97 -3.46
CA GLU A 52 -19.04 -1.79 -2.19
C GLU A 52 -18.10 -0.57 -2.24
N ASP A 53 -18.29 0.35 -1.29
CA ASP A 53 -17.29 1.36 -0.94
C ASP A 53 -16.06 0.64 -0.37
N CYS A 54 -14.91 0.68 -1.06
CA CYS A 54 -13.68 0.04 -0.57
C CYS A 54 -13.21 0.57 0.82
N SER A 55 -13.91 1.56 1.39
CA SER A 55 -13.62 2.24 2.66
C SER A 55 -14.56 1.87 3.82
N ARG A 56 -15.59 1.02 3.64
CA ARG A 56 -16.62 0.77 4.66
C ARG A 56 -16.60 -0.63 5.25
N SER A 57 -16.30 -0.71 6.55
CA SER A 57 -16.20 -1.96 7.29
C SER A 57 -17.55 -2.63 7.54
N ASP A 58 -17.71 -3.90 7.13
CA ASP A 58 -18.59 -4.85 7.84
C ASP A 58 -17.79 -5.56 8.96
N GLY A 59 -18.41 -5.72 10.12
CA GLY A 59 -17.77 -6.02 11.40
C GLY A 59 -17.37 -7.47 11.62
N ARG A 60 -16.74 -8.14 10.63
CA ARG A 60 -16.30 -9.55 10.74
C ARG A 60 -14.86 -9.79 10.31
N SER A 61 -14.01 -10.04 11.32
CA SER A 61 -12.64 -10.53 11.20
C SER A 61 -11.67 -9.64 10.44
N GLN A 62 -11.17 -8.65 11.18
CA GLN A 62 -9.95 -7.90 10.86
C GLN A 62 -8.74 -8.84 10.65
N ARG A 63 -8.54 -9.27 9.39
CA ARG A 63 -7.26 -9.78 8.87
C ARG A 63 -6.70 -8.86 7.79
N GLU A 64 -7.03 -7.57 7.92
CA GLU A 64 -6.59 -6.50 7.05
C GLU A 64 -5.05 -6.43 7.05
N LYS A 65 -4.46 -6.33 5.86
CA LYS A 65 -3.14 -5.72 5.69
C LYS A 65 -3.37 -4.31 5.14
N PRO A 66 -3.87 -3.36 5.96
CA PRO A 66 -4.45 -2.11 5.48
C PRO A 66 -3.46 -1.37 4.57
N ALA A 67 -2.20 -1.23 5.02
CA ALA A 67 -1.15 -0.59 4.25
C ALA A 67 -0.86 -1.24 2.88
N LEU A 68 -0.95 -2.56 2.72
CA LEU A 68 -0.78 -3.19 1.40
C LEU A 68 -1.98 -2.85 0.49
N GLY A 69 -3.20 -2.94 1.02
CA GLY A 69 -4.42 -2.63 0.29
C GLY A 69 -4.46 -1.17 -0.17
N GLU A 70 -4.16 -0.23 0.74
CA GLU A 70 -4.05 1.21 0.45
C GLU A 70 -3.00 1.50 -0.64
N MET A 71 -1.82 0.87 -0.58
CA MET A 71 -0.78 1.04 -1.58
C MET A 71 -1.16 0.44 -2.94
N LEU A 72 -1.91 -0.67 -2.96
CA LEU A 72 -2.38 -1.30 -4.20
C LEU A 72 -3.52 -0.51 -4.84
N LEU A 73 -4.44 0.03 -4.04
CA LEU A 73 -5.49 0.95 -4.49
C LEU A 73 -4.86 2.21 -5.12
N CYS A 74 -3.84 2.79 -4.49
CA CYS A 74 -3.08 3.93 -5.03
C CYS A 74 -2.41 3.65 -6.39
N LEU A 75 -1.94 2.40 -6.62
CA LEU A 75 -1.26 2.03 -7.87
C LEU A 75 -2.21 1.63 -9.00
N THR A 76 -3.36 1.04 -8.67
CA THR A 76 -4.22 0.35 -9.65
C THR A 76 -5.59 1.00 -9.85
N GLY A 77 -6.05 1.82 -8.90
CA GLY A 77 -7.41 2.35 -8.86
C GLY A 77 -8.51 1.30 -8.61
N ARG A 78 -8.14 0.09 -8.18
CA ARG A 78 -9.07 -1.03 -7.92
C ARG A 78 -9.17 -1.32 -6.42
N CYS A 79 -10.35 -1.71 -5.93
CA CYS A 79 -10.47 -2.17 -4.54
C CYS A 79 -9.48 -3.32 -4.25
N PRO A 80 -8.93 -3.41 -3.04
CA PRO A 80 -7.92 -4.42 -2.70
C PRO A 80 -8.50 -5.83 -2.51
N HIS A 81 -9.78 -5.95 -2.13
CA HIS A 81 -10.38 -7.23 -1.72
C HIS A 81 -10.25 -8.40 -2.73
N PRO A 82 -10.42 -8.21 -4.06
CA PRO A 82 -10.18 -9.27 -5.05
C PRO A 82 -8.75 -9.84 -5.05
N TYR A 83 -7.78 -9.04 -4.61
CA TYR A 83 -6.37 -9.45 -4.47
C TYR A 83 -6.10 -10.14 -3.13
N GLU A 84 -6.88 -9.84 -2.08
CA GLU A 84 -6.68 -10.44 -0.76
C GLU A 84 -6.94 -11.95 -0.76
N VAL A 85 -7.77 -12.47 -1.67
CA VAL A 85 -8.15 -13.89 -1.75
C VAL A 85 -7.69 -14.56 -3.07
N TYR A 86 -6.59 -14.07 -3.64
CA TYR A 86 -6.07 -14.50 -4.93
C TYR A 86 -5.04 -15.65 -4.84
N GLY A 87 -5.20 -16.65 -5.71
CA GLY A 87 -4.23 -17.72 -5.91
C GLY A 87 -4.00 -18.60 -4.67
N CYS A 88 -2.75 -19.01 -4.45
CA CYS A 88 -2.33 -19.84 -3.33
C CYS A 88 -1.74 -19.04 -2.16
N TYR A 89 -1.26 -17.83 -2.42
CA TYR A 89 -0.39 -17.08 -1.52
C TYR A 89 -0.96 -15.74 -1.05
N CYS A 90 -1.97 -15.19 -1.71
CA CYS A 90 -2.69 -14.03 -1.21
C CYS A 90 -3.82 -14.49 -0.27
N GLY A 91 -3.79 -14.04 0.98
CA GLY A 91 -4.80 -14.30 2.03
C GLY A 91 -4.81 -15.68 2.66
N GLN A 92 -4.74 -16.75 1.87
CA GLN A 92 -4.84 -18.12 2.38
C GLN A 92 -3.45 -18.71 2.73
N GLU A 93 -3.41 -19.61 3.71
CA GLU A 93 -2.23 -20.43 4.02
C GLU A 93 -2.05 -21.58 3.01
N GLY A 94 -2.15 -21.28 1.71
CA GLY A 94 -1.89 -22.25 0.65
C GLY A 94 -0.41 -22.63 0.56
N GLY A 95 -0.16 -23.70 -0.20
CA GLY A 95 1.15 -24.23 -0.55
C GLY A 95 1.11 -24.92 -1.92
N GLY A 96 2.25 -25.39 -2.41
CA GLY A 96 2.46 -25.71 -3.83
C GLY A 96 3.16 -24.57 -4.57
N LEU A 97 3.29 -24.66 -5.90
CA LEU A 97 3.91 -23.58 -6.69
C LEU A 97 2.93 -22.40 -6.87
N PRO A 98 3.42 -21.14 -6.90
CA PRO A 98 2.58 -20.01 -7.26
C PRO A 98 1.97 -20.19 -8.66
N LEU A 99 0.69 -19.89 -8.80
CA LEU A 99 -0.08 -20.19 -10.02
C LEU A 99 0.28 -19.28 -11.20
N ASP A 100 0.60 -18.02 -10.93
CA ASP A 100 0.94 -17.01 -11.93
C ASP A 100 1.91 -15.94 -11.37
N GLN A 101 2.05 -14.81 -12.08
CA GLN A 101 2.90 -13.70 -11.66
C GLN A 101 2.37 -12.95 -10.43
N LEU A 102 1.05 -12.81 -10.30
CA LEU A 102 0.42 -12.07 -9.19
C LEU A 102 0.52 -12.88 -7.89
N ASP A 103 0.20 -14.16 -7.94
CA ASP A 103 0.37 -15.11 -6.83
C ASP A 103 1.84 -15.23 -6.42
N ARG A 104 2.77 -15.12 -7.38
CA ARG A 104 4.21 -15.05 -7.11
C ARG A 104 4.63 -13.77 -6.36
N CYS A 105 3.96 -12.64 -6.57
CA CYS A 105 4.17 -11.44 -5.74
C CYS A 105 3.79 -11.73 -4.28
N CYS A 106 2.63 -12.35 -4.03
CA CYS A 106 2.20 -12.74 -2.69
C CYS A 106 3.10 -13.81 -2.04
N PHE A 107 3.65 -14.75 -2.82
CA PHE A 107 4.69 -15.68 -2.34
C PHE A 107 5.93 -14.94 -1.81
N PHE A 108 6.46 -13.99 -2.58
CA PHE A 108 7.61 -13.18 -2.15
C PHE A 108 7.26 -12.26 -0.97
N HIS A 109 6.03 -11.77 -0.89
CA HIS A 109 5.53 -11.04 0.27
C HIS A 109 5.62 -11.88 1.54
N ARG A 110 5.01 -13.08 1.57
CA ARG A 110 5.10 -14.01 2.72
C ARG A 110 6.56 -14.34 3.08
N CYS A 111 7.46 -14.42 2.10
CA CYS A 111 8.90 -14.55 2.35
C CYS A 111 9.53 -13.31 3.00
N CYS A 112 9.16 -12.10 2.57
CA CYS A 112 9.59 -10.84 3.19
C CYS A 112 9.12 -10.73 4.64
N LEU A 113 7.84 -11.06 4.90
CA LEU A 113 7.25 -11.11 6.25
C LEU A 113 8.01 -12.10 7.14
N ARG A 114 8.28 -13.32 6.64
CA ARG A 114 9.06 -14.34 7.37
C ARG A 114 10.49 -13.87 7.68
N GLN A 115 11.13 -13.16 6.73
CA GLN A 115 12.47 -12.61 6.93
C GLN A 115 12.49 -11.56 8.04
N ILE A 116 11.57 -10.61 8.04
CA ILE A 116 11.51 -9.59 9.11
C ILE A 116 11.11 -10.22 10.47
N SER A 117 10.29 -11.27 10.47
CA SER A 117 10.00 -12.03 11.70
C SER A 117 11.22 -12.75 12.25
N SER A 118 12.11 -13.29 11.40
CA SER A 118 13.39 -13.84 11.86
C SER A 118 14.34 -12.79 12.47
N MET A 119 14.11 -11.50 12.18
CA MET A 119 14.83 -10.36 12.77
C MET A 119 14.14 -9.81 14.03
N GLY A 120 13.15 -10.52 14.58
CA GLY A 120 12.44 -10.15 15.82
C GLY A 120 11.16 -9.32 15.63
N CYS A 121 10.72 -9.07 14.39
CA CYS A 121 9.46 -8.36 14.14
C CYS A 121 8.24 -9.28 14.26
N ARG A 122 7.42 -9.04 15.28
CA ARG A 122 6.16 -9.76 15.51
C ARG A 122 5.14 -9.51 14.39
N SER A 123 4.63 -10.59 13.80
CA SER A 123 3.65 -10.59 12.71
C SER A 123 2.22 -10.26 13.17
N ASP A 124 1.95 -10.33 14.48
CA ASP A 124 0.65 -10.05 15.10
C ASP A 124 0.54 -8.63 15.68
N ARG A 125 1.55 -7.78 15.48
CA ARG A 125 1.47 -6.36 15.84
C ARG A 125 0.57 -5.61 14.86
N LYS A 126 -0.28 -4.71 15.39
CA LYS A 126 -0.88 -3.64 14.59
C LYS A 126 0.25 -2.79 13.99
N LEU A 127 0.34 -2.78 12.67
CA LEU A 127 1.31 -1.98 11.91
C LEU A 127 1.04 -0.49 12.18
N SER A 128 2.06 0.23 12.64
CA SER A 128 2.02 1.69 12.76
C SER A 128 2.80 2.30 11.60
N ALA A 129 2.19 2.24 10.41
CA ALA A 129 2.69 2.87 9.20
C ALA A 129 1.59 3.72 8.57
N HIS A 130 1.87 5.01 8.35
CA HIS A 130 1.00 5.90 7.58
C HIS A 130 1.28 5.73 6.09
N VAL A 131 0.27 5.47 5.27
CA VAL A 131 0.38 5.45 3.80
C VAL A 131 -0.06 6.80 3.23
N SER A 132 0.63 7.30 2.22
CA SER A 132 0.16 8.42 1.39
C SER A 132 0.26 8.05 -0.09
N CYS A 133 -0.61 8.63 -0.91
CA CYS A 133 -0.66 8.44 -2.35
C CYS A 133 -0.49 9.78 -3.06
N GLU A 134 0.58 9.93 -3.84
CA GLU A 134 0.84 11.13 -4.64
C GLU A 134 1.13 10.71 -6.08
N ASN A 135 0.35 11.19 -7.05
CA ASN A 135 0.54 10.89 -8.49
C ASN A 135 0.64 9.37 -8.79
N ASN A 136 -0.21 8.56 -8.19
CA ASN A 136 -0.18 7.07 -8.24
C ASN A 136 1.14 6.46 -7.75
N ARG A 137 1.81 7.11 -6.79
CA ARG A 137 3.05 6.61 -6.16
C ARG A 137 2.83 6.46 -4.66
N PRO A 138 2.62 5.23 -4.15
CA PRO A 138 2.46 5.00 -2.73
C PRO A 138 3.76 5.29 -1.98
N ARG A 139 3.62 5.96 -0.84
CA ARG A 139 4.65 6.16 0.17
C ARG A 139 4.13 5.59 1.48
N CYS A 140 5.03 5.06 2.31
CA CYS A 140 4.69 4.64 3.66
C CYS A 140 5.75 5.10 4.65
N GLN A 141 5.31 5.49 5.84
CA GLN A 141 6.16 5.99 6.92
C GLN A 141 5.90 5.15 8.18
N GLY A 142 6.82 4.25 8.50
CA GLY A 142 6.76 3.42 9.70
C GLY A 142 7.41 4.09 10.91
N VAL A 143 6.79 3.97 12.08
CA VAL A 143 7.32 4.55 13.33
C VAL A 143 8.55 3.77 13.82
N SER A 144 8.42 2.47 14.07
CA SER A 144 9.53 1.61 14.51
C SER A 144 10.30 0.97 13.35
N LEU A 145 11.45 0.37 13.63
CA LEU A 145 12.23 -0.41 12.64
C LEU A 145 11.37 -1.48 11.95
N CYS A 146 10.53 -2.19 12.71
CA CYS A 146 9.63 -3.20 12.16
C CYS A 146 8.56 -2.60 11.25
N ASP A 147 7.99 -1.44 11.59
CA ASP A 147 7.00 -0.78 10.74
C ASP A 147 7.63 -0.31 9.41
N LYS A 148 8.89 0.16 9.45
CA LYS A 148 9.66 0.55 8.26
C LYS A 148 9.98 -0.65 7.36
N LEU A 149 10.41 -1.77 7.94
CA LEU A 149 10.68 -3.02 7.21
C LEU A 149 9.40 -3.61 6.61
N GLN A 150 8.29 -3.61 7.36
CA GLN A 150 6.97 -4.02 6.90
C GLN A 150 6.48 -3.15 5.73
N CYS A 151 6.62 -1.82 5.85
CA CYS A 151 6.36 -0.84 4.79
C CYS A 151 7.13 -1.15 3.49
N VAL A 152 8.41 -1.55 3.57
CA VAL A 152 9.17 -2.00 2.38
C VAL A 152 8.57 -3.28 1.79
N CYS A 153 8.25 -4.29 2.63
CA CYS A 153 7.62 -5.53 2.15
C CYS A 153 6.27 -5.26 1.45
N ASP A 154 5.39 -4.46 2.05
CA ASP A 154 4.07 -4.15 1.50
C ASP A 154 4.20 -3.30 0.22
N ARG A 155 5.04 -2.27 0.21
CA ARG A 155 5.22 -1.41 -0.98
C ARG A 155 5.76 -2.17 -2.18
N THR A 156 6.84 -2.95 -2.01
CA THR A 156 7.41 -3.74 -3.11
C THR A 156 6.43 -4.81 -3.61
N THR A 157 5.56 -5.31 -2.72
CA THR A 157 4.49 -6.24 -3.11
C THR A 157 3.40 -5.52 -3.91
N ALA A 158 2.93 -4.35 -3.48
CA ALA A 158 1.97 -3.54 -4.23
C ALA A 158 2.49 -3.17 -5.63
N GLU A 159 3.75 -2.73 -5.74
CA GLU A 159 4.41 -2.42 -7.01
C GLU A 159 4.52 -3.67 -7.92
N CYS A 160 4.79 -4.85 -7.36
CA CYS A 160 4.80 -6.13 -8.09
C CYS A 160 3.40 -6.51 -8.59
N MET A 161 2.39 -6.41 -7.73
CA MET A 161 1.00 -6.79 -8.02
C MET A 161 0.38 -5.87 -9.07
N ALA A 162 0.63 -4.57 -9.01
CA ALA A 162 0.16 -3.60 -10.00
C ALA A 162 0.78 -3.80 -11.40
N ALA A 163 1.95 -4.43 -11.48
CA ALA A 163 2.61 -4.78 -12.73
C ALA A 163 2.26 -6.17 -13.28
N ALA A 164 1.49 -6.97 -12.53
CA ALA A 164 1.08 -8.32 -12.91
C ALA A 164 -0.32 -8.33 -13.53
N PRO A 165 -0.61 -9.21 -14.52
CA PRO A 165 -1.96 -9.40 -15.01
C PRO A 165 -2.85 -10.03 -13.93
N PHE A 166 -4.10 -9.55 -13.81
CA PHE A 166 -5.10 -10.12 -12.91
C PHE A 166 -5.94 -11.17 -13.63
N ASN A 167 -5.99 -12.40 -13.11
CA ASN A 167 -6.82 -13.47 -13.64
C ASN A 167 -8.01 -13.76 -12.70
N HIS A 168 -9.20 -13.32 -13.10
CA HIS A 168 -10.44 -13.53 -12.33
C HIS A 168 -10.73 -15.00 -11.99
N SER A 169 -10.29 -15.95 -12.83
CA SER A 169 -10.45 -17.38 -12.56
C SER A 169 -9.59 -17.91 -11.40
N LEU A 170 -8.65 -17.11 -10.87
CA LEU A 170 -7.76 -17.48 -9.75
C LEU A 170 -8.18 -16.88 -8.40
N GLN A 171 -9.38 -16.31 -8.30
CA GLN A 171 -9.97 -15.99 -7.00
C GLN A 171 -10.31 -17.32 -6.27
N GLN A 172 -10.03 -17.38 -4.95
CA GLN A 172 -10.40 -18.49 -4.05
C GLN A 172 -9.94 -19.89 -4.50
N GLN A 173 -8.66 -20.04 -4.87
CA GLN A 173 -8.11 -21.33 -5.33
C GLN A 173 -7.76 -22.30 -4.21
N GLN A 174 -8.04 -23.59 -4.42
CA GLN A 174 -7.69 -24.65 -3.47
C GLN A 174 -6.31 -25.24 -3.77
N CYS A 175 -5.27 -24.68 -3.15
CA CYS A 175 -3.89 -25.13 -3.36
C CYS A 175 -3.46 -26.24 -2.38
N ARG A 176 -2.49 -27.07 -2.78
CA ARG A 176 -1.99 -28.23 -2.02
C ARG A 176 -0.48 -28.43 -2.23
N GLY A 177 0.17 -28.99 -1.21
CA GLY A 177 1.60 -29.30 -1.19
C GLY A 177 2.41 -28.34 -0.32
N PRO A 178 3.71 -28.59 -0.13
CA PRO A 178 4.57 -27.73 0.68
C PRO A 178 4.81 -26.37 0.00
N MET A 179 4.96 -25.31 0.80
CA MET A 179 5.45 -24.02 0.31
C MET A 179 6.92 -24.17 -0.15
N PRO A 180 7.30 -23.72 -1.36
CA PRO A 180 8.68 -23.68 -1.81
C PRO A 180 9.57 -22.84 -0.88
N PRO A 181 10.87 -23.16 -0.75
CA PRO A 181 11.78 -22.36 0.07
C PRO A 181 11.85 -20.92 -0.45
N CYS A 182 11.95 -19.96 0.48
CA CYS A 182 12.13 -18.54 0.20
C CYS A 182 13.51 -18.25 -0.40
N ARG A 183 13.69 -18.61 -1.67
CA ARG A 183 14.87 -18.30 -2.46
C ARG A 183 14.68 -16.93 -3.09
N TRP A 184 15.23 -15.90 -2.45
CA TRP A 184 15.49 -14.66 -3.16
C TRP A 184 16.51 -14.97 -4.24
N ALA A 185 16.16 -14.78 -5.51
CA ALA A 185 17.18 -14.75 -6.55
C ALA A 185 18.03 -13.51 -6.28
N SER A 186 19.31 -13.68 -5.90
CA SER A 186 20.23 -12.58 -5.56
C SER A 186 20.61 -11.69 -6.76
N ARG A 187 19.84 -11.78 -7.84
CA ARG A 187 20.04 -11.10 -9.12
C ARG A 187 18.78 -10.28 -9.37
N PRO A 188 18.88 -8.94 -9.50
CA PRO A 188 17.75 -8.13 -9.93
C PRO A 188 17.14 -8.70 -11.21
N LEU A 189 15.81 -8.65 -11.32
CA LEU A 189 15.16 -8.80 -12.61
C LEU A 189 15.81 -7.80 -13.55
N ARG A 190 16.46 -8.30 -14.61
CA ARG A 190 17.11 -7.43 -15.59
C ARG A 190 16.03 -6.53 -16.17
N ALA A 191 16.23 -5.21 -16.08
CA ALA A 191 15.42 -4.27 -16.83
C ALA A 191 15.43 -4.69 -18.32
N PRO A 192 14.29 -4.61 -19.03
CA PRO A 192 14.27 -4.88 -20.45
C PRO A 192 15.27 -3.95 -21.16
N PRO A 193 15.93 -4.40 -22.25
CA PRO A 193 16.82 -3.53 -23.01
C PRO A 193 16.03 -2.31 -23.49
N ARG A 194 16.61 -1.12 -23.30
CA ARG A 194 16.06 0.11 -23.89
C ARG A 194 16.30 0.01 -25.39
N SER A 195 15.21 -0.15 -26.15
CA SER A 195 15.14 0.01 -27.60
C SER A 195 15.36 1.47 -27.99
#